data_AF-A0A0L7LKD5-F1
#
_entry.id   AF-A0A0L7LKD5-F1
#
_cell.length_a   1.000
_cell.length_b   1.000
_cell.length_c   1.000
_cell.angle_alpha   90.00
_cell.angle_beta   90.00
_cell.angle_gamma   90.00
#
_symmetry.space_group_name_H-M   'P 1'
#
loop_
_entity.id
_entity.type
_entity.pdbx_description
1 polymer ?
#
loop_
_entity_poly.entity_id
_entity_poly.type
_entity_poly.pdbx_seq_one_letter_code
_entity_poly.pdbx_strand_id
1 'polypeptide(L)'
;HEDLQVRLAAPYQLNPKPEAKDLGFGRYFSDHMLKLFEGMKAYRGVDDKIRLFRPDLNMERMNLAAQRSGLPMFDGEELVKCIERLVQIDQEIYRFLLQPTFGIMAPESALLFVILSPVSAYYKASTDGAVSIYADPAVVRAFPGGVGNRKVGSNYGPTIVLWLFGPNHELTEVGAMNIFMVSINDQGGKLIRIMLSGLYYLRNKMWNQIH
;
A
#
# COMPACT_ATOMS: atom_id res chain seq x y z
N HIS A 1 28.40 -4.05 9.24
CA HIS A 1 27.10 -3.62 9.79
C HIS A 1 27.35 -2.65 10.95
N GLU A 2 27.81 -1.42 10.68
CA GLU A 2 28.16 -0.46 11.75
C GLU A 2 27.29 0.81 11.73
N ASP A 3 26.65 1.14 10.60
CA ASP A 3 25.83 2.36 10.44
C ASP A 3 24.40 2.28 11.01
N LEU A 4 23.97 1.12 11.53
CA LEU A 4 22.60 0.90 12.03
C LEU A 4 22.46 1.29 13.51
N GLN A 5 22.27 2.59 13.77
CA GLN A 5 21.98 3.10 15.11
C GLN A 5 20.48 2.96 15.45
N VAL A 6 20.17 2.17 16.47
CA VAL A 6 18.81 2.07 17.04
C VAL A 6 18.67 3.02 18.23
N ARG A 7 17.79 4.03 18.10
CA ARG A 7 17.43 4.94 19.20
C ARG A 7 16.00 4.67 19.66
N LEU A 8 15.86 4.12 20.86
CA LEU A 8 14.57 4.01 21.53
C LEU A 8 14.10 5.40 22.00
N ALA A 9 12.80 5.65 21.87
CA ALA A 9 12.10 6.79 22.46
C ALA A 9 10.79 6.25 23.06
N ALA A 10 10.43 6.69 24.27
CA ALA A 10 9.21 6.24 24.93
C ALA A 10 7.98 7.04 24.45
N PRO A 11 6.74 6.53 24.59
CA PRO A 11 5.53 7.24 24.12
C PRO A 11 5.30 8.64 24.72
N TYR A 12 5.85 8.91 25.90
CA TYR A 12 5.82 10.23 26.55
C TYR A 12 6.95 11.16 26.10
N GLN A 13 7.98 10.65 25.41
CA GLN A 13 9.05 11.44 24.79
C GLN A 13 8.61 11.91 23.40
N LEU A 14 7.57 12.74 23.36
CA LEU A 14 7.18 13.44 22.14
C LEU A 14 8.37 14.28 21.65
N ASN A 15 8.79 14.06 20.40
CA ASN A 15 9.69 15.00 19.74
C ASN A 15 9.03 16.39 19.77
N PRO A 16 9.74 17.45 20.19
CA PRO A 16 9.17 18.80 20.20
C PRO A 16 8.71 19.15 18.78
N LYS A 17 7.51 19.72 18.66
CA LYS A 17 7.00 20.23 17.38
C LYS A 17 8.02 21.25 16.86
N PRO A 18 8.56 21.11 15.63
CA PRO A 18 9.46 22.11 15.07
C PRO A 18 8.79 23.49 15.04
N GLU A 19 9.58 24.55 15.25
CA GLU A 19 9.09 25.91 15.15
C GLU A 19 8.49 26.18 13.77
N ALA A 20 7.48 27.06 13.69
CA ALA A 20 6.77 27.28 12.42
C ALA A 20 7.69 27.80 11.30
N LYS A 21 8.78 28.49 11.66
CA LYS A 21 9.86 28.94 10.76
C LYS A 21 10.75 27.79 10.24
N ASP A 22 10.86 26.70 11.00
CA ASP A 22 11.68 25.52 10.71
C ASP A 22 10.88 24.46 9.92
N LEU A 23 9.54 24.61 9.84
CA LEU A 23 8.64 23.84 8.98
C LEU A 23 8.83 24.21 7.50
N GLY A 24 9.97 23.82 6.93
CA GLY A 24 10.30 24.02 5.52
C GLY A 24 9.26 23.39 4.58
N PHE A 25 8.39 24.23 4.03
CA PHE A 25 7.56 23.90 2.86
C PHE A 25 8.49 23.53 1.69
N GLY A 26 8.23 22.43 0.99
CA GLY A 26 9.17 21.87 0.00
C GLY A 26 10.38 21.11 0.58
N ARG A 27 10.57 21.09 1.92
CA ARG A 27 11.61 20.28 2.60
C ARG A 27 11.04 19.11 3.40
N TYR A 28 9.89 19.31 4.05
CA TYR A 28 9.16 18.28 4.80
C TYR A 28 7.75 18.03 4.21
N PHE A 29 7.16 19.06 3.61
CA PHE A 29 5.89 18.97 2.91
C PHE A 29 6.12 18.97 1.40
N SER A 30 5.94 17.79 0.78
CA SER A 30 5.95 17.60 -0.67
C SER A 30 4.73 18.28 -1.32
N ASP A 31 4.99 19.27 -2.14
CA ASP A 31 4.04 19.92 -3.04
C ASP A 31 3.58 19.01 -4.19
N HIS A 32 4.45 18.14 -4.71
CA HIS A 32 4.17 17.29 -5.88
C HIS A 32 3.65 15.88 -5.58
N MET A 33 3.27 15.57 -4.33
CA MET A 33 2.76 14.25 -3.89
C MET A 33 3.65 13.05 -4.26
N LEU A 34 4.97 13.27 -4.39
CA LEU A 34 5.98 12.27 -4.69
C LEU A 34 6.22 11.35 -3.47
N LYS A 35 5.23 10.48 -3.23
CA LYS A 35 5.14 9.61 -2.05
C LYS A 35 4.65 8.25 -2.48
N LEU A 36 5.25 7.20 -1.92
CA LEU A 36 4.77 5.82 -2.02
C LEU A 36 4.74 5.22 -0.62
N PHE A 37 4.00 4.12 -0.45
CA PHE A 37 3.85 3.44 0.82
C PHE A 37 3.60 1.94 0.59
N GLU A 38 3.88 1.12 1.60
CA GLU A 38 3.51 -0.28 1.60
C GLU A 38 2.59 -0.66 2.76
N GLY A 39 2.02 -1.86 2.68
CA GLY A 39 1.14 -2.41 3.70
C GLY A 39 1.28 -3.93 3.78
N MET A 40 1.85 -4.40 4.88
CA MET A 40 1.95 -5.81 5.25
C MET A 40 1.47 -6.01 6.70
N LYS A 41 1.41 -7.26 7.15
CA LYS A 41 1.04 -7.58 8.55
C LYS A 41 1.98 -8.64 9.11
N ALA A 42 2.38 -8.45 10.36
CA ALA A 42 2.92 -9.50 11.22
C ALA A 42 1.75 -10.19 11.94
N TYR A 43 1.80 -11.52 12.02
CA TYR A 43 0.78 -12.33 12.68
C TYR A 43 1.42 -13.21 13.75
N ARG A 44 0.92 -13.17 14.98
CA ARG A 44 1.25 -14.14 16.04
C ARG A 44 0.49 -15.43 15.76
N GLY A 45 1.21 -16.53 15.53
CA GLY A 45 0.62 -17.84 15.27
C GLY A 45 0.08 -18.52 16.53
N VAL A 46 -0.62 -19.65 16.34
CA VAL A 46 -1.08 -20.51 17.46
C VAL A 46 0.08 -21.17 18.23
N ASP A 47 1.28 -21.19 17.64
CA ASP A 47 2.54 -21.61 18.28
C ASP A 47 3.36 -20.41 18.83
N ASP A 48 2.68 -19.29 19.11
CA ASP A 48 3.19 -17.98 19.55
C ASP A 48 4.20 -17.27 18.62
N LYS A 49 4.70 -17.93 17.57
CA LYS A 49 5.69 -17.35 16.65
C LYS A 49 5.07 -16.30 15.76
N ILE A 50 5.72 -15.13 15.71
CA ILE A 50 5.39 -14.04 14.79
C ILE A 50 5.84 -14.42 13.37
N ARG A 51 5.00 -14.13 12.36
CA ARG A 51 5.27 -14.37 10.94
C ARG A 51 4.84 -13.18 10.08
N LEU A 52 5.66 -12.79 9.11
CA LEU A 52 5.26 -11.90 8.01
C LEU A 52 4.60 -12.74 6.90
N PHE A 53 3.60 -12.18 6.22
CA PHE A 53 2.98 -12.83 5.06
C PHE A 53 3.47 -12.19 3.76
N ARG A 54 4.26 -12.95 2.98
CA ARG A 54 4.81 -12.58 1.67
C ARG A 54 5.48 -11.19 1.59
N PRO A 55 6.40 -10.86 2.52
CA PRO A 55 7.04 -9.54 2.54
C PRO A 55 7.89 -9.29 1.27
N ASP A 56 8.37 -10.35 0.61
CA ASP A 56 8.96 -10.37 -0.74
C ASP A 56 8.15 -9.54 -1.75
N LEU A 57 6.87 -9.89 -1.97
CA LEU A 57 6.00 -9.17 -2.91
C LEU A 57 5.75 -7.72 -2.51
N ASN A 58 5.77 -7.39 -1.22
CA ASN A 58 5.67 -6.00 -0.79
C ASN A 58 6.92 -5.21 -1.22
N MET A 59 8.13 -5.78 -1.08
CA MET A 59 9.37 -5.13 -1.52
C MET A 59 9.44 -4.99 -3.05
N GLU A 60 9.08 -6.03 -3.80
CA GLU A 60 8.97 -5.97 -5.26
C GLU A 60 8.03 -4.83 -5.70
N ARG A 61 6.83 -4.76 -5.13
CA ARG A 61 5.82 -3.74 -5.46
C ARG A 61 6.27 -2.34 -5.05
N MET A 62 7.03 -2.21 -3.96
CA MET A 62 7.58 -0.95 -3.48
C MET A 62 8.70 -0.44 -4.41
N ASN A 63 9.64 -1.28 -4.82
CA ASN A 63 10.68 -0.93 -5.79
C ASN A 63 10.08 -0.60 -7.17
N LEU A 64 9.08 -1.35 -7.63
CA LEU A 64 8.33 -1.04 -8.85
C LEU A 64 7.59 0.31 -8.79
N ALA A 65 7.21 0.78 -7.59
CA ALA A 65 6.66 2.11 -7.39
C ALA A 65 7.78 3.17 -7.35
N ALA A 66 8.90 2.90 -6.66
CA ALA A 66 10.04 3.81 -6.57
C ALA A 66 10.60 4.14 -7.96
N GLN A 67 10.85 3.11 -8.78
CA GLN A 67 11.28 3.24 -10.17
C GLN A 67 10.33 4.09 -11.02
N ARG A 68 9.01 3.91 -10.89
CA ARG A 68 8.00 4.69 -11.63
C ARG A 68 7.89 6.14 -11.15
N SER A 69 8.29 6.40 -9.90
CA SER A 69 8.32 7.72 -9.27
C SER A 69 9.66 8.46 -9.42
N GLY A 70 10.71 7.82 -9.95
CA GLY A 70 12.07 8.41 -9.95
C GLY A 70 12.73 8.48 -8.57
N LEU A 71 12.22 7.71 -7.60
CA LEU A 71 12.83 7.53 -6.28
C LEU A 71 13.90 6.42 -6.34
N PRO A 72 14.92 6.45 -5.47
CA PRO A 72 15.91 5.38 -5.38
C PRO A 72 15.25 4.04 -5.03
N MET A 73 15.66 2.98 -5.75
CA MET A 73 15.38 1.60 -5.36
C MET A 73 16.32 1.17 -4.23
N PHE A 74 15.94 0.11 -3.50
CA PHE A 74 16.67 -0.40 -2.35
C PHE A 74 16.68 -1.94 -2.34
N ASP A 75 17.56 -2.54 -1.55
CA ASP A 75 17.58 -3.99 -1.33
C ASP A 75 16.36 -4.43 -0.49
N GLY A 76 15.51 -5.25 -1.09
CA GLY A 76 14.29 -5.74 -0.44
C GLY A 76 14.57 -6.69 0.72
N GLU A 77 15.60 -7.53 0.63
CA GLU A 77 15.92 -8.47 1.70
C GLU A 77 16.48 -7.76 2.94
N GLU A 78 17.33 -6.75 2.73
CA GLU A 78 17.84 -5.93 3.84
C GLU A 78 16.73 -5.10 4.51
N LEU A 79 15.76 -4.57 3.75
CA LEU A 79 14.62 -3.89 4.36
C LEU A 79 13.69 -4.87 5.11
N VAL A 80 13.53 -6.11 4.62
CA VAL A 80 12.79 -7.14 5.37
C VAL A 80 13.51 -7.51 6.67
N LYS A 81 14.83 -7.72 6.66
CA LYS A 81 15.64 -7.95 7.88
C LYS A 81 15.50 -6.79 8.88
N CYS A 82 15.46 -5.54 8.39
CA CYS A 82 15.18 -4.36 9.22
C CYS A 82 13.77 -4.38 9.83
N ILE A 83 12.74 -4.73 9.06
CA ILE A 83 11.35 -4.83 9.51
C ILE A 83 11.18 -5.95 10.54
N GLU A 84 11.75 -7.14 10.28
CA GLU A 84 11.76 -8.26 11.22
C GLU A 84 12.43 -7.87 12.54
N ARG A 85 13.57 -7.18 12.48
CA ARG A 85 14.26 -6.71 13.68
C ARG A 85 13.44 -5.66 14.44
N LEU A 86 12.73 -4.76 13.76
CA LEU A 86 11.82 -3.82 14.42
C LEU A 86 10.67 -4.54 15.12
N VAL A 87 10.01 -5.49 14.45
CA VAL A 87 8.91 -6.31 15.01
C VAL A 87 9.35 -7.17 16.21
N GLN A 88 10.64 -7.49 16.33
CA GLN A 88 11.21 -8.13 17.53
C GLN A 88 11.48 -7.15 18.68
N ILE A 89 11.84 -5.90 18.38
CA ILE A 89 12.17 -4.87 19.38
C ILE A 89 10.89 -4.25 19.95
N ASP A 90 9.92 -4.01 19.08
CA ASP A 90 8.78 -3.13 19.33
C ASP A 90 7.46 -3.89 19.16
N GLN A 91 6.67 -3.92 20.24
CA GLN A 91 5.32 -4.47 20.23
C GLN A 91 4.24 -3.37 20.19
N GLU A 92 4.62 -2.09 20.11
CA GLU A 92 3.70 -0.96 19.91
C GLU A 92 4.02 -0.15 18.64
N ILE A 93 4.15 1.20 18.70
CA ILE A 93 3.81 2.08 17.56
C ILE A 93 4.84 3.17 17.26
N TYR A 94 5.44 3.13 16.07
CA TYR A 94 6.08 4.27 15.38
C TYR A 94 5.63 4.37 13.90
N ARG A 95 5.95 5.46 13.20
CA ARG A 95 5.33 5.85 11.90
C ARG A 95 6.33 6.12 10.76
N PHE A 96 5.81 6.14 9.52
CA PHE A 96 6.45 6.48 8.25
C PHE A 96 6.07 7.89 7.78
N LEU A 97 6.89 8.44 6.89
CA LEU A 97 6.45 9.21 5.72
C LEU A 97 7.61 9.33 4.71
N LEU A 98 7.54 8.69 3.55
CA LEU A 98 8.51 8.98 2.47
C LEU A 98 8.41 10.46 2.08
N GLN A 99 9.55 11.15 2.11
CA GLN A 99 9.68 12.60 1.93
C GLN A 99 10.82 12.89 0.93
N PRO A 100 10.50 13.52 -0.21
CA PRO A 100 11.47 14.12 -1.12
C PRO A 100 11.46 15.66 -1.04
N THR A 101 12.47 16.27 -1.66
CA THR A 101 12.64 17.71 -1.82
C THR A 101 11.85 18.32 -2.99
N PHE A 102 11.72 19.64 -2.96
CA PHE A 102 11.01 20.54 -3.89
C PHE A 102 11.41 20.41 -5.38
N GLY A 103 10.43 20.57 -6.28
CA GLY A 103 10.63 20.74 -7.73
C GLY A 103 10.29 19.51 -8.59
N ILE A 104 9.90 19.73 -9.85
CA ILE A 104 9.55 18.68 -10.83
C ILE A 104 10.83 18.06 -11.42
N MET A 105 11.62 17.42 -10.57
CA MET A 105 12.87 16.73 -10.91
C MET A 105 12.98 15.42 -10.13
N ALA A 106 13.99 14.59 -10.43
CA ALA A 106 14.35 13.49 -9.54
C ALA A 106 14.89 14.08 -8.21
N PRO A 107 14.45 13.59 -7.04
CA PRO A 107 14.79 14.21 -5.77
C PRO A 107 16.21 13.85 -5.33
N GLU A 108 16.98 14.87 -4.93
CA GLU A 108 18.36 14.72 -4.43
C GLU A 108 18.44 13.95 -3.10
N SER A 109 17.32 13.83 -2.37
CA SER A 109 17.23 13.06 -1.13
C SER A 109 15.86 12.43 -0.94
N ALA A 110 15.81 11.28 -0.26
CA ALA A 110 14.59 10.56 0.08
C ALA A 110 14.71 9.88 1.46
N LEU A 111 13.62 9.86 2.23
CA LEU A 111 13.59 9.31 3.60
C LEU A 111 12.81 7.98 3.70
N LEU A 112 13.46 6.90 4.15
CA LEU A 112 12.87 5.55 4.20
C LEU A 112 12.35 5.13 5.58
N PHE A 113 11.01 5.10 5.71
CA PHE A 113 10.18 4.25 6.61
C PHE A 113 8.76 3.36 6.19
N VAL A 114 9.00 2.61 7.39
CA VAL A 114 8.35 1.59 8.31
C VAL A 114 7.34 2.21 9.32
N ILE A 115 6.25 1.48 9.61
CA ILE A 115 5.25 1.74 10.67
C ILE A 115 5.05 0.42 11.40
N LEU A 116 4.92 0.43 12.72
CA LEU A 116 4.17 -0.61 13.44
C LEU A 116 2.88 -0.01 13.98
N SER A 117 1.78 -0.74 13.87
CA SER A 117 0.48 -0.37 14.43
C SER A 117 -0.33 -1.63 14.71
N PRO A 118 -0.86 -1.83 15.92
CA PRO A 118 -1.86 -2.86 16.15
C PRO A 118 -3.10 -2.55 15.29
N VAL A 119 -3.73 -3.60 14.77
CA VAL A 119 -4.93 -3.49 13.92
C VAL A 119 -5.92 -4.60 14.27
N SER A 120 -7.13 -4.21 14.67
CA SER A 120 -8.23 -5.12 14.97
C SER A 120 -8.89 -5.67 13.70
N ALA A 121 -9.82 -6.62 13.87
CA ALA A 121 -10.69 -7.05 12.78
C ALA A 121 -11.59 -5.89 12.30
N TYR A 122 -11.59 -5.63 10.99
CA TYR A 122 -12.42 -4.59 10.37
C TYR A 122 -13.92 -4.89 10.43
N TYR A 123 -14.29 -6.17 10.43
CA TYR A 123 -15.66 -6.66 10.51
C TYR A 123 -15.80 -7.55 11.74
N LYS A 124 -16.85 -7.33 12.54
CA LYS A 124 -17.21 -8.20 13.66
C LYS A 124 -18.02 -9.37 13.10
N ALA A 125 -17.64 -10.61 13.43
CA ALA A 125 -18.27 -11.84 12.90
C ALA A 125 -19.71 -12.09 13.39
N SER A 126 -20.36 -11.11 14.02
CA SER A 126 -21.74 -11.16 14.54
C SER A 126 -22.76 -10.47 13.64
N THR A 127 -22.32 -9.82 12.56
CA THR A 127 -23.18 -9.48 11.41
C THR A 127 -22.64 -10.18 10.17
N ASP A 128 -23.47 -10.26 9.14
CA ASP A 128 -23.24 -10.89 7.83
C ASP A 128 -22.12 -10.23 6.98
N GLY A 129 -21.40 -9.24 7.54
CA GLY A 129 -20.16 -8.69 6.99
C GLY A 129 -20.29 -7.86 5.72
N ALA A 130 -21.48 -7.84 5.11
CA ALA A 130 -21.77 -7.08 3.91
C ALA A 130 -21.66 -5.57 4.13
N VAL A 131 -21.21 -4.87 3.09
CA VAL A 131 -21.19 -3.40 3.02
C VAL A 131 -21.83 -2.97 1.70
N SER A 132 -22.79 -2.05 1.79
CA SER A 132 -23.32 -1.36 0.61
C SER A 132 -22.22 -0.50 -0.01
N ILE A 133 -22.01 -0.62 -1.31
CA ILE A 133 -20.94 0.06 -2.03
C ILE A 133 -21.55 1.07 -3.00
N TYR A 134 -21.19 2.35 -2.86
CA TYR A 134 -21.61 3.38 -3.79
C TYR A 134 -20.83 3.25 -5.11
N ALA A 135 -21.52 3.41 -6.24
CA ALA A 135 -20.96 3.27 -7.58
C ALA A 135 -21.37 4.47 -8.44
N ASP A 136 -20.39 5.20 -8.95
CA ASP A 136 -20.59 6.39 -9.79
C ASP A 136 -19.61 6.34 -10.97
N PRO A 137 -20.09 6.27 -12.24
CA PRO A 137 -19.21 6.24 -13.41
C PRO A 137 -18.52 7.57 -13.71
N ALA A 138 -18.89 8.68 -13.04
CA ALA A 138 -18.21 9.96 -13.18
C ALA A 138 -16.84 10.00 -12.47
N VAL A 139 -16.55 9.07 -11.55
CA VAL A 139 -15.28 9.03 -10.79
C VAL A 139 -14.40 7.84 -11.18
N VAL A 140 -13.24 8.13 -11.80
CA VAL A 140 -12.30 7.12 -12.30
C VAL A 140 -11.05 7.07 -11.43
N ARG A 141 -10.77 5.92 -10.79
CA ARG A 141 -9.58 5.72 -9.94
C ARG A 141 -8.25 5.74 -10.70
N ALA A 142 -8.26 5.19 -11.91
CA ALA A 142 -7.08 4.83 -12.66
C ALA A 142 -7.41 4.68 -14.15
N PHE A 143 -6.43 4.96 -15.01
CA PHE A 143 -6.54 4.87 -16.46
C PHE A 143 -5.25 4.32 -17.08
N PRO A 144 -5.30 3.70 -18.28
CA PRO A 144 -4.12 3.23 -19.00
C PRO A 144 -3.07 4.33 -19.19
N GLY A 145 -1.79 4.00 -18.97
CA GLY A 145 -0.68 4.97 -19.00
C GLY A 145 -0.46 5.76 -17.70
N GLY A 146 -1.45 5.81 -16.80
CA GLY A 146 -1.34 6.44 -15.48
C GLY A 146 -0.45 5.67 -14.49
N VAL A 147 -0.66 5.92 -13.20
CA VAL A 147 0.10 5.30 -12.09
C VAL A 147 -0.77 4.49 -11.12
N GLY A 148 -2.03 4.22 -11.48
CA GLY A 148 -3.01 3.49 -10.66
C GLY A 148 -2.58 2.08 -10.24
N ASN A 149 -1.55 1.52 -10.87
CA ASN A 149 -0.98 0.19 -10.63
C ASN A 149 0.28 0.20 -9.75
N ARG A 150 0.57 1.34 -9.11
CA ARG A 150 1.63 1.53 -8.11
C ARG A 150 1.03 2.09 -6.83
N LYS A 151 1.66 1.79 -5.70
CA LYS A 151 1.18 2.22 -4.38
C LYS A 151 1.65 3.63 -4.02
N VAL A 152 1.41 4.57 -4.94
CA VAL A 152 1.75 5.99 -4.83
C VAL A 152 0.59 6.78 -4.20
N GLY A 153 0.91 7.78 -3.38
CA GLY A 153 -0.07 8.51 -2.55
C GLY A 153 -1.14 9.25 -3.34
N SER A 154 -0.81 9.74 -4.54
CA SER A 154 -1.74 10.42 -5.45
C SER A 154 -2.97 9.58 -5.84
N ASN A 155 -2.88 8.25 -5.81
CA ASN A 155 -3.98 7.35 -6.12
C ASN A 155 -5.06 7.25 -5.02
N TYR A 156 -4.82 7.82 -3.82
CA TYR A 156 -5.62 7.57 -2.62
C TYR A 156 -6.20 8.84 -1.97
N GLY A 157 -6.15 9.98 -2.66
CA GLY A 157 -6.94 11.16 -2.29
C GLY A 157 -8.45 11.00 -2.55
N PRO A 158 -8.87 10.44 -3.70
CA PRO A 158 -10.26 10.06 -3.96
C PRO A 158 -10.80 8.96 -3.02
N THR A 159 -12.11 8.98 -2.78
CA THR A 159 -12.78 8.29 -1.66
C THR A 159 -13.14 6.80 -1.90
N ILE A 160 -13.65 6.14 -0.87
CA ILE A 160 -13.98 4.71 -0.87
C ILE A 160 -15.29 4.45 -1.66
N VAL A 161 -15.17 4.02 -2.92
CA VAL A 161 -16.31 3.69 -3.82
C VAL A 161 -16.07 2.39 -4.61
N LEU A 162 -17.09 1.89 -5.32
CA LEU A 162 -16.94 0.88 -6.37
C LEU A 162 -16.42 1.57 -7.63
N TRP A 163 -15.22 1.21 -8.05
CA TRP A 163 -14.52 1.89 -9.13
C TRP A 163 -14.86 1.29 -10.49
N LEU A 164 -15.48 2.12 -11.34
CA LEU A 164 -15.88 1.80 -12.70
C LEU A 164 -14.86 2.36 -13.70
N PHE A 165 -14.68 1.69 -14.84
CA PHE A 165 -13.80 2.17 -15.92
C PHE A 165 -14.37 1.97 -17.32
N GLY A 166 -14.17 2.96 -18.19
CA GLY A 166 -14.53 2.89 -19.61
C GLY A 166 -16.04 2.94 -19.89
N PRO A 167 -16.44 2.94 -21.18
CA PRO A 167 -17.85 3.09 -21.60
C PRO A 167 -18.73 1.89 -21.21
N ASN A 168 -18.12 0.75 -20.88
CA ASN A 168 -18.82 -0.47 -20.43
C ASN A 168 -18.95 -0.55 -18.91
N HIS A 169 -18.50 0.47 -18.16
CA HIS A 169 -18.46 0.50 -16.69
C HIS A 169 -17.79 -0.74 -16.08
N GLU A 170 -16.60 -1.10 -16.57
CA GLU A 170 -15.86 -2.29 -16.10
C GLU A 170 -15.53 -2.16 -14.61
N LEU A 171 -15.86 -3.19 -13.83
CA LEU A 171 -15.59 -3.25 -12.39
C LEU A 171 -14.07 -3.40 -12.14
N THR A 172 -13.47 -2.49 -11.36
CA THR A 172 -12.02 -2.52 -11.10
C THR A 172 -11.67 -2.79 -9.63
N GLU A 173 -12.16 -2.00 -8.68
CA GLU A 173 -11.84 -2.11 -7.24
C GLU A 173 -13.03 -1.74 -6.34
N VAL A 174 -12.95 -2.15 -5.08
CA VAL A 174 -13.80 -1.67 -3.99
C VAL A 174 -12.95 -0.86 -3.03
N GLY A 175 -13.02 0.46 -3.09
CA GLY A 175 -12.25 1.38 -2.25
C GLY A 175 -10.76 1.31 -2.53
N ALA A 176 -10.03 0.52 -1.73
CA ALA A 176 -8.60 0.24 -1.86
C ALA A 176 -8.31 -1.28 -1.89
N MET A 177 -9.28 -2.08 -2.32
CA MET A 177 -9.26 -3.55 -2.33
C MET A 177 -9.61 -4.08 -3.73
N ASN A 178 -8.85 -5.07 -4.22
CA ASN A 178 -9.18 -5.83 -5.42
C ASN A 178 -10.58 -6.47 -5.28
N ILE A 179 -11.37 -6.49 -6.35
CA ILE A 179 -12.68 -7.15 -6.36
C ILE A 179 -12.58 -8.58 -6.93
N PHE A 180 -13.21 -9.51 -6.21
CA PHE A 180 -13.43 -10.90 -6.62
C PHE A 180 -14.93 -11.11 -6.80
N MET A 181 -15.35 -11.67 -7.93
CA MET A 181 -16.73 -12.02 -8.20
C MET A 181 -16.85 -13.54 -8.34
N VAL A 182 -17.72 -14.14 -7.54
CA VAL A 182 -18.11 -15.55 -7.66
C VAL A 182 -19.54 -15.58 -8.20
N SER A 183 -19.75 -16.25 -9.33
CA SER A 183 -21.08 -16.42 -9.92
C SER A 183 -21.29 -17.88 -10.33
N ILE A 184 -22.54 -18.24 -10.60
CA ILE A 184 -22.90 -19.49 -11.26
C ILE A 184 -23.29 -19.12 -12.70
N ASN A 185 -22.86 -19.90 -13.69
CA ASN A 185 -23.27 -19.71 -15.09
C ASN A 185 -24.60 -20.43 -15.37
N ASP A 186 -25.16 -20.21 -16.56
CA ASP A 186 -26.48 -20.75 -16.95
C ASP A 186 -26.52 -22.30 -17.04
N GLN A 187 -25.37 -22.96 -16.92
CA GLN A 187 -25.18 -24.42 -16.91
C GLN A 187 -24.88 -24.97 -15.50
N GLY A 188 -24.99 -24.15 -14.44
CA GLY A 188 -24.69 -24.53 -13.06
C GLY A 188 -23.20 -24.53 -12.69
N GLY A 189 -22.30 -24.19 -13.63
CA GLY A 189 -20.87 -24.12 -13.43
C GLY A 189 -20.44 -22.87 -12.64
N LYS A 190 -19.63 -23.05 -11.60
CA LYS A 190 -19.09 -21.96 -10.78
C LYS A 190 -17.99 -21.20 -11.51
N LEU A 191 -18.20 -19.91 -11.75
CA LEU A 191 -17.19 -18.99 -12.27
C LEU A 191 -16.60 -18.14 -11.14
N ILE A 192 -15.29 -17.89 -11.22
CA ILE A 192 -14.59 -16.93 -10.35
C ILE A 192 -13.86 -15.94 -11.24
N ARG A 193 -14.17 -14.65 -11.11
CA ARG A 193 -13.49 -13.56 -11.82
C ARG A 193 -12.70 -12.73 -10.81
N ILE A 194 -11.42 -12.50 -11.11
CA ILE A 194 -10.54 -11.62 -10.32
C ILE A 194 -10.26 -10.38 -11.18
N MET A 195 -10.68 -9.21 -10.71
CA MET A 195 -10.37 -7.96 -11.41
C MET A 195 -9.07 -7.38 -10.82
N LEU A 196 -7.99 -7.42 -11.61
CA LEU A 196 -6.67 -6.92 -11.20
C LEU A 196 -6.41 -5.54 -11.83
N SER A 197 -7.05 -4.56 -11.21
CA SER A 197 -7.12 -3.11 -11.46
C SER A 197 -5.80 -2.31 -11.53
N GLY A 198 -4.69 -2.97 -11.83
CA GLY A 198 -3.44 -2.31 -12.23
C GLY A 198 -2.96 -2.69 -13.63
N LEU A 199 -3.48 -3.78 -14.19
CA LEU A 199 -2.83 -4.43 -15.32
C LEU A 199 -3.85 -5.10 -16.27
N TYR A 200 -4.17 -4.39 -17.36
CA TYR A 200 -4.51 -5.04 -18.64
C TYR A 200 -3.47 -6.15 -18.98
N TYR A 201 -2.24 -5.99 -18.51
CA TYR A 201 -1.12 -6.92 -18.58
C TYR A 201 -1.33 -8.28 -17.86
N LEU A 202 -2.20 -8.39 -16.86
CA LEU A 202 -2.43 -9.66 -16.13
C LEU A 202 -3.58 -10.51 -16.69
N ARG A 203 -4.43 -9.92 -17.55
CA ARG A 203 -5.51 -10.63 -18.26
C ARG A 203 -4.99 -11.84 -19.06
N ASN A 204 -3.72 -11.80 -19.50
CA ASN A 204 -3.10 -12.83 -20.33
C ASN A 204 -2.16 -13.81 -19.59
N LYS A 205 -2.02 -13.74 -18.25
CA LYS A 205 -1.16 -14.70 -17.51
C LYS A 205 -1.89 -15.62 -16.54
N MET A 206 -2.93 -15.17 -15.83
CA MET A 206 -3.70 -16.09 -14.95
C MET A 206 -4.67 -16.99 -15.72
N TRP A 207 -5.09 -16.61 -16.93
CA TRP A 207 -6.00 -17.43 -17.75
C TRP A 207 -5.40 -18.77 -18.22
N ASN A 208 -4.07 -18.88 -18.28
CA ASN A 208 -3.37 -20.08 -18.76
C ASN A 208 -2.92 -21.02 -17.61
N GLN A 209 -3.50 -20.91 -16.42
CA GLN A 209 -3.21 -21.76 -15.25
C GLN A 209 -4.46 -22.27 -14.52
N ILE A 210 -5.66 -22.12 -15.10
CA ILE A 210 -6.92 -22.70 -14.58
C ILE A 210 -7.71 -23.37 -15.71
N HIS A 211 -7.01 -24.17 -16.52
CA HIS A 211 -7.51 -25.15 -17.48
C HIS A 211 -6.62 -26.40 -17.39
#